data_AF-A0A9D4K3I6-F1
#
_entry.id   AF-A0A9D4K3I6-F1
#
_cell.length_a   1.000
_cell.length_b   1.000
_cell.length_c   1.000
_cell.angle_alpha   90.00
_cell.angle_beta   90.00
_cell.angle_gamma   90.00
#
_symmetry.space_group_name_H-M   'P 1'
#
loop_
_entity.id
_entity.type
_entity.pdbx_description
1 polymer ?
#
loop_
_entity_poly.entity_id
_entity_poly.type
_entity_poly.pdbx_seq_one_letter_code
_entity_poly.pdbx_strand_id
1 'polypeptide(L)'
;MNNLKQRRVMLRSVCARYSRFMSRLRPTGVVWSLKSPVAHYCITPKAGCTTWKQIFRFLSGDVRIRSTVDTPSDIDRMFVHYYPLKNINATKLIDPVIQARMTHEFSFMISRNPYTRLWSAYIDKFLLPDFWRTDALNMIRAVRQNASEYDLKCANNLSFQEFLKFIVIQFPVNLNEHWQPIFKLCNPCRIDYDVIGTQETFLEDTKYILKRIGLANITTKMFAKENRIKEEVEMLTKYNFNLETRIREGCFDKLDVAHRLWKAFQFNGYIHRSIAFPWKRLEMSNFTSAPVETFLKQVILAMNFQRDSDLVMGSQKKDMMLEAYQQTSSELLSRVQAVYNLDFKLFGYDVKLI
;
A
#
# COMPACT_ATOMS: atom_id res chain seq x y z
N MET A 1 8.37 18.54 14.81
CA MET A 1 7.11 19.29 14.99
C MET A 1 6.89 20.39 13.96
N ASN A 2 7.94 21.05 13.43
CA ASN A 2 7.78 22.14 12.44
C ASN A 2 7.09 21.70 11.13
N ASN A 3 7.46 20.53 10.60
CA ASN A 3 6.91 19.99 9.34
C ASN A 3 5.40 19.67 9.41
N LEU A 4 4.91 19.03 10.49
CA LEU A 4 3.48 18.70 10.64
C LEU A 4 2.57 19.94 10.70
N LYS A 5 3.03 21.02 11.37
CA LYS A 5 2.31 22.30 11.39
C LYS A 5 2.27 22.93 10.00
N GLN A 6 3.40 22.95 9.29
CA GLN A 6 3.51 23.47 7.92
C GLN A 6 2.56 22.74 6.96
N ARG A 7 2.48 21.41 7.03
CA ARG A 7 1.53 20.61 6.22
C ARG A 7 0.08 21.03 6.44
N ARG A 8 -0.34 21.24 7.70
CA ARG A 8 -1.70 21.71 8.01
C ARG A 8 -1.98 23.11 7.47
N VAL A 9 -1.01 24.03 7.56
CA VAL A 9 -1.14 25.39 7.00
C VAL A 9 -1.28 25.34 5.47
N MET A 10 -0.42 24.56 4.81
CA MET A 10 -0.49 24.36 3.36
C MET A 10 -1.84 23.77 2.95
N LEU A 11 -2.26 22.69 3.60
CA LEU A 11 -3.56 22.05 3.37
C LEU A 11 -4.71 23.06 3.48
N ARG A 12 -4.78 23.83 4.57
CA ARG A 12 -5.84 24.84 4.78
C ARG A 12 -5.86 25.88 3.66
N SER A 13 -4.69 26.32 3.19
CA SER A 13 -4.59 27.27 2.06
C SER A 13 -5.14 26.70 0.75
N VAL A 14 -4.96 25.40 0.51
CA VAL A 14 -5.51 24.71 -0.67
C VAL A 14 -7.01 24.50 -0.45
N CYS A 15 -7.43 24.02 0.71
CA CYS A 15 -8.84 23.83 1.03
C CYS A 15 -9.68 25.09 0.88
N ALA A 16 -9.17 26.26 1.26
CA ALA A 16 -9.85 27.54 1.04
C ALA A 16 -10.16 27.79 -0.45
N ARG A 17 -9.22 27.46 -1.34
CA ARG A 17 -9.35 27.61 -2.80
C ARG A 17 -10.32 26.59 -3.43
N TYR A 18 -10.49 25.42 -2.84
CA TYR A 18 -11.35 24.34 -3.35
C TYR A 18 -12.58 24.06 -2.46
N SER A 19 -12.97 25.02 -1.61
CA SER A 19 -13.97 24.83 -0.54
C SER A 19 -15.32 24.32 -1.05
N ARG A 20 -15.84 24.91 -2.14
CA ARG A 20 -17.12 24.52 -2.76
C ARG A 20 -17.10 23.10 -3.34
N PHE A 21 -15.98 22.69 -3.93
CA PHE A 21 -15.82 21.35 -4.47
C PHE A 21 -15.72 20.32 -3.34
N MET A 22 -14.85 20.59 -2.37
CA MET A 22 -14.57 19.68 -1.26
C MET A 22 -15.75 19.50 -0.30
N SER A 23 -16.60 20.52 -0.13
CA SER A 23 -17.80 20.40 0.70
C SER A 23 -18.87 19.49 0.11
N ARG A 24 -18.97 19.44 -1.23
CA ARG A 24 -19.92 18.57 -1.97
C ARG A 24 -19.40 17.15 -2.20
N LEU A 25 -18.09 16.95 -2.07
CA LEU A 25 -17.46 15.66 -2.26
C LEU A 25 -17.94 14.66 -1.19
N ARG A 26 -18.45 13.50 -1.65
CA ARG A 26 -18.80 12.38 -0.78
C ARG A 26 -17.58 11.47 -0.59
N PRO A 27 -16.94 11.46 0.60
CA PRO A 27 -15.80 10.60 0.84
C PRO A 27 -16.20 9.12 0.86
N THR A 28 -15.33 8.25 0.34
CA THR A 28 -15.57 6.80 0.33
C THR A 28 -14.70 6.03 1.33
N GLY A 29 -13.82 6.73 2.05
CA GLY A 29 -12.87 6.14 2.98
C GLY A 29 -13.53 5.48 4.19
N VAL A 30 -12.74 4.65 4.87
CA VAL A 30 -13.12 3.98 6.11
C VAL A 30 -12.24 4.53 7.23
N VAL A 31 -12.84 4.75 8.38
CA VAL A 31 -12.17 5.21 9.60
C VAL A 31 -12.15 4.05 10.58
N TRP A 32 -10.97 3.73 11.11
CA TRP A 32 -10.83 2.87 12.29
C TRP A 32 -10.75 3.73 13.54
N SER A 33 -11.53 3.37 14.56
CA SER A 33 -11.60 4.12 15.82
C SER A 33 -11.31 3.23 17.02
N LEU A 34 -10.46 3.71 17.92
CA LEU A 34 -10.20 3.12 19.23
C LEU A 34 -10.92 3.92 20.33
N LYS A 35 -11.34 3.22 21.39
CA LYS A 35 -11.94 3.84 22.59
C LYS A 35 -10.89 4.21 23.65
N SER A 36 -9.84 3.41 23.79
CA SER A 36 -8.76 3.65 24.76
C SER A 36 -7.44 3.10 24.21
N PRO A 37 -6.44 3.96 23.93
CA PRO A 37 -6.58 5.42 23.85
C PRO A 37 -7.56 5.84 22.73
N VAL A 38 -8.22 6.99 22.89
CA VAL A 38 -9.10 7.53 21.84
C VAL A 38 -8.28 7.98 20.64
N ALA A 39 -8.53 7.38 19.48
CA ALA A 39 -7.87 7.72 18.23
C ALA A 39 -8.71 7.31 17.02
N HIS A 40 -8.76 8.19 16.00
CA HIS A 40 -9.44 7.93 14.73
C HIS A 40 -8.45 8.00 13.57
N TYR A 41 -8.35 6.91 12.82
CA TYR A 41 -7.48 6.79 11.67
C TYR A 41 -8.30 6.66 10.39
N CYS A 42 -8.25 7.67 9.51
CA CYS A 42 -8.79 7.51 8.16
C CYS A 42 -7.82 6.70 7.30
N ILE A 43 -8.27 5.53 6.85
CA ILE A 43 -7.42 4.57 6.15
C ILE A 43 -7.10 5.08 4.74
N THR A 44 -5.81 5.15 4.47
CA THR A 44 -5.24 5.46 3.16
C THR A 44 -4.42 4.27 2.65
N PRO A 45 -5.03 3.38 1.84
CA PRO A 45 -4.31 2.23 1.32
C PRO A 45 -3.02 2.62 0.60
N LYS A 46 -1.98 1.80 0.82
CA LYS A 46 -0.63 1.98 0.27
C LYS A 46 0.14 3.21 0.80
N ALA A 47 -0.34 3.84 1.88
CA ALA A 47 0.38 4.83 2.67
C ALA A 47 0.57 4.35 4.13
N GLY A 48 1.23 3.20 4.31
CA GLY A 48 1.53 2.64 5.64
C GLY A 48 0.32 2.01 6.35
N CYS A 49 -0.77 1.78 5.63
CA CYS A 49 -2.03 1.32 6.21
C CYS A 49 -1.94 -0.03 6.92
N THR A 50 -1.14 -0.99 6.44
CA THR A 50 -0.97 -2.29 7.12
C THR A 50 -0.39 -2.09 8.51
N THR A 51 0.65 -1.26 8.63
CA THR A 51 1.29 -0.95 9.92
C THR A 51 0.32 -0.25 10.87
N TRP A 52 -0.46 0.74 10.41
CA TRP A 52 -1.45 1.38 11.28
C TRP A 52 -2.59 0.45 11.69
N LYS A 53 -3.06 -0.42 10.79
CA LYS A 53 -4.04 -1.44 11.15
C LYS A 53 -3.48 -2.45 12.17
N GLN A 54 -2.22 -2.88 12.01
CA GLN A 54 -1.51 -3.70 12.99
C GLN A 54 -1.43 -3.03 14.35
N ILE A 55 -1.07 -1.74 14.40
CA ILE A 55 -1.06 -0.94 15.63
C ILE A 55 -2.45 -0.93 16.27
N PHE A 56 -3.50 -0.61 15.51
CA PHE A 56 -4.87 -0.56 16.04
C PHE A 56 -5.33 -1.92 16.59
N ARG A 57 -5.03 -3.02 15.89
CA ARG A 57 -5.32 -4.37 16.35
C ARG A 57 -4.55 -4.71 17.64
N PHE A 58 -3.26 -4.40 17.68
CA PHE A 58 -2.42 -4.60 18.85
C PHE A 58 -2.94 -3.83 20.07
N LEU A 59 -3.24 -2.53 19.91
CA LEU A 59 -3.69 -1.66 21.01
C LEU A 59 -5.06 -2.04 21.55
N SER A 60 -5.92 -2.61 20.71
CA SER A 60 -7.26 -3.06 21.10
C SER A 60 -7.30 -4.50 21.62
N GLY A 61 -6.15 -5.19 21.66
CA GLY A 61 -6.09 -6.62 21.95
C GLY A 61 -6.84 -7.49 20.92
N ASP A 62 -7.14 -6.95 19.74
CA ASP A 62 -7.78 -7.67 18.63
C ASP A 62 -6.73 -8.50 17.90
N VAL A 63 -6.35 -9.63 18.50
CA VAL A 63 -5.36 -10.59 18.00
C VAL A 63 -5.96 -11.99 17.89
N ARG A 64 -5.25 -12.91 17.21
CA ARG A 64 -5.69 -14.30 17.12
C ARG A 64 -5.67 -14.96 18.50
N ILE A 65 -6.65 -15.82 18.75
CA ILE A 65 -6.72 -16.58 20.00
C ILE A 65 -5.49 -17.51 20.06
N ARG A 66 -4.81 -17.54 21.22
CA ARG A 66 -3.58 -18.34 21.46
C ARG A 66 -2.35 -17.92 20.62
N SER A 67 -2.33 -16.73 20.01
CA SER A 67 -1.09 -16.20 19.43
C SER A 67 -0.30 -15.39 20.46
N THR A 68 1.00 -15.63 20.55
CA THR A 68 1.95 -14.74 21.24
C THR A 68 2.24 -13.55 20.33
N VAL A 69 1.83 -12.34 20.75
CA VAL A 69 2.02 -11.09 20.00
C VAL A 69 2.75 -10.11 20.90
N ASP A 70 4.04 -9.89 20.63
CA ASP A 70 4.89 -8.98 21.40
C ASP A 70 4.91 -7.58 20.79
N THR A 71 4.71 -7.50 19.49
CA THR A 71 4.74 -6.27 18.69
C THR A 71 3.61 -6.24 17.66
N PRO A 72 3.18 -5.05 17.19
CA PRO A 72 2.17 -4.94 16.14
C PRO A 72 2.53 -5.72 14.85
N SER A 73 3.82 -5.80 14.51
CA SER A 73 4.32 -6.52 13.34
C SER A 73 4.08 -8.04 13.38
N ASP A 74 3.91 -8.62 14.57
CA ASP A 74 3.66 -10.07 14.70
C ASP A 74 2.24 -10.45 14.25
N ILE A 75 1.34 -9.47 14.09
CA ILE A 75 -0.01 -9.69 13.57
C ILE A 75 0.05 -9.82 12.05
N ASP A 76 -0.28 -10.99 11.53
CA ASP A 76 -0.15 -11.31 10.11
C ASP A 76 -1.07 -10.47 9.20
N ARG A 77 -0.61 -10.23 7.96
CA ARG A 77 -1.31 -9.39 6.98
C ARG A 77 -2.72 -9.90 6.66
N MET A 78 -2.93 -11.22 6.61
CA MET A 78 -4.24 -11.79 6.28
C MET A 78 -5.24 -11.45 7.39
N PHE A 79 -4.84 -11.62 8.65
CA PHE A 79 -5.64 -11.23 9.81
C PHE A 79 -5.95 -9.73 9.81
N VAL A 80 -4.93 -8.90 9.59
CA VAL A 80 -5.07 -7.43 9.59
C VAL A 80 -6.14 -6.94 8.61
N HIS A 81 -6.18 -7.49 7.39
CA HIS A 81 -7.04 -6.97 6.32
C HIS A 81 -8.37 -7.69 6.16
N TYR A 82 -8.47 -8.97 6.51
CA TYR A 82 -9.63 -9.78 6.12
C TYR A 82 -10.40 -10.39 7.30
N TYR A 83 -9.84 -10.43 8.50
CA TYR A 83 -10.58 -10.96 9.65
C TYR A 83 -11.55 -9.92 10.22
N PRO A 84 -12.70 -10.35 10.78
CA PRO A 84 -13.61 -9.45 11.47
C PRO A 84 -12.91 -8.63 12.56
N LEU A 85 -13.40 -7.42 12.80
CA LEU A 85 -12.96 -6.55 13.88
C LEU A 85 -13.82 -6.82 15.12
N LYS A 86 -13.18 -6.92 16.29
CA LYS A 86 -13.90 -7.14 17.57
C LYS A 86 -13.92 -5.87 18.41
N ASN A 87 -12.75 -5.27 18.62
CA ASN A 87 -12.56 -4.15 19.56
C ASN A 87 -12.26 -2.82 18.84
N ILE A 88 -12.38 -2.80 17.52
CA ILE A 88 -12.16 -1.62 16.67
C ILE A 88 -13.48 -1.30 15.96
N ASN A 89 -13.89 -0.04 16.01
CA ASN A 89 -15.04 0.41 15.22
C ASN A 89 -14.57 0.85 13.83
N ALA A 90 -15.10 0.23 12.78
CA ALA A 90 -14.87 0.62 11.40
C ALA A 90 -16.11 1.30 10.82
N THR A 91 -16.00 2.58 10.51
CA THR A 91 -17.13 3.40 10.03
C THR A 91 -16.78 4.06 8.71
N LYS A 92 -17.75 4.20 7.81
CA LYS A 92 -17.57 4.96 6.57
C LYS A 92 -17.43 6.45 6.91
N LEU A 93 -16.43 7.13 6.33
CA LEU A 93 -16.18 8.55 6.64
C LEU A 93 -17.38 9.44 6.27
N ILE A 94 -18.26 9.01 5.37
CA ILE A 94 -19.50 9.74 5.01
C ILE A 94 -20.46 9.93 6.20
N ASP A 95 -20.36 9.09 7.23
CA ASP A 95 -21.22 9.14 8.42
C ASP A 95 -20.95 10.43 9.23
N PRO A 96 -21.97 11.27 9.49
CA PRO A 96 -21.79 12.54 10.20
C PRO A 96 -21.32 12.36 11.65
N VAL A 97 -21.66 11.24 12.31
CA VAL A 97 -21.26 10.97 13.70
C VAL A 97 -19.76 10.78 13.79
N ILE A 98 -19.17 10.00 12.89
CA ILE A 98 -17.70 9.81 12.90
C ILE A 98 -16.98 11.10 12.51
N GLN A 99 -17.52 11.91 11.57
CA GLN A 99 -16.92 13.20 11.21
C GLN A 99 -16.90 14.16 12.40
N ALA A 100 -18.00 14.24 13.15
CA ALA A 100 -18.09 15.06 14.35
C ALA A 100 -17.07 14.60 15.41
N ARG A 101 -16.98 13.29 15.66
CA ARG A 101 -15.98 12.72 16.58
C ARG A 101 -14.56 13.05 16.16
N MET A 102 -14.21 12.81 14.90
CA MET A 102 -12.86 13.11 14.38
C MET A 102 -12.46 14.59 14.44
N THR A 103 -13.43 15.50 14.57
CA THR A 103 -13.18 16.94 14.71
C THR A 103 -12.89 17.34 16.16
N HIS A 104 -13.38 16.58 17.15
CA HIS A 104 -13.24 16.91 18.58
C HIS A 104 -12.29 15.94 19.33
N GLU A 105 -12.15 14.72 18.81
CA GLU A 105 -11.30 13.66 19.33
C GLU A 105 -10.08 13.48 18.42
N PHE A 106 -8.99 12.91 18.97
CA PHE A 106 -7.72 12.83 18.24
C PHE A 106 -7.87 12.06 16.92
N SER A 107 -7.59 12.71 15.79
CA SER A 107 -7.72 12.10 14.47
C SER A 107 -6.52 12.32 13.58
N PHE A 108 -6.21 11.33 12.73
CA PHE A 108 -5.09 11.43 11.80
C PHE A 108 -5.33 10.67 10.51
N MET A 109 -4.50 11.01 9.52
CA MET A 109 -4.36 10.27 8.27
C MET A 109 -2.91 10.28 7.81
N ILE A 110 -2.55 9.36 6.92
CA ILE A 110 -1.23 9.30 6.28
C ILE A 110 -1.41 9.50 4.78
N SER A 111 -0.72 10.47 4.20
CA SER A 111 -0.67 10.66 2.74
C SER A 111 0.57 10.00 2.15
N ARG A 112 0.64 9.93 0.82
CA ARG A 112 1.82 9.44 0.08
C ARG A 112 1.86 10.10 -1.28
N ASN A 113 3.05 10.33 -1.83
CA ASN A 113 3.19 10.83 -3.19
C ASN A 113 2.38 9.96 -4.17
N PRO A 114 1.49 10.55 -5.00
CA PRO A 114 0.62 9.79 -5.92
C PRO A 114 1.38 8.79 -6.80
N TYR A 115 2.56 9.15 -7.32
CA TYR A 115 3.34 8.28 -8.19
C TYR A 115 3.81 7.02 -7.48
N THR A 116 4.41 7.18 -6.29
CA THR A 116 4.91 6.05 -5.50
C THR A 116 3.77 5.20 -4.96
N ARG A 117 2.60 5.81 -4.69
CA ARG A 117 1.40 5.10 -4.24
C ARG A 117 0.83 4.21 -5.35
N LEU A 118 0.69 4.74 -6.57
CA LEU A 118 0.22 3.99 -7.74
C LEU A 118 1.16 2.84 -8.11
N TRP A 119 2.47 3.07 -8.10
CA TRP A 119 3.45 2.03 -8.33
C TRP A 119 3.36 0.90 -7.30
N SER A 120 3.22 1.26 -6.02
CA SER A 120 3.03 0.29 -4.94
C SER A 120 1.71 -0.49 -5.07
N ALA A 121 0.64 0.15 -5.53
CA ALA A 121 -0.64 -0.49 -5.84
C ALA A 121 -0.49 -1.51 -6.96
N TYR A 122 0.14 -1.13 -8.07
CA TYR A 122 0.36 -2.03 -9.20
C TYR A 122 1.15 -3.28 -8.82
N ILE A 123 2.27 -3.12 -8.12
CA ILE A 123 3.12 -4.24 -7.70
C ILE A 123 2.34 -5.24 -6.84
N ASP A 124 1.64 -4.73 -5.83
CA ASP A 124 0.97 -5.59 -4.84
C ASP A 124 -0.31 -6.24 -5.36
N LYS A 125 -1.00 -5.61 -6.33
CA LYS A 125 -2.32 -6.06 -6.79
C LYS A 125 -2.31 -6.79 -8.13
N PHE A 126 -1.37 -6.44 -9.01
CA PHE A 126 -1.38 -6.91 -10.40
C PHE A 126 -0.08 -7.59 -10.83
N LEU A 127 1.09 -7.09 -10.42
CA LEU A 127 2.32 -7.88 -10.61
C LEU A 127 2.24 -9.16 -9.78
N LEU A 128 1.86 -9.00 -8.50
CA LEU A 128 1.48 -10.09 -7.61
C LEU A 128 -0.02 -10.41 -7.79
N PRO A 129 -0.43 -11.69 -7.67
CA PRO A 129 -1.71 -12.15 -8.20
C PRO A 129 -2.94 -11.88 -7.32
N ASP A 130 -2.90 -10.84 -6.50
CA ASP A 130 -3.93 -10.57 -5.49
C ASP A 130 -5.30 -10.26 -6.14
N PHE A 131 -5.34 -9.38 -7.14
CA PHE A 131 -6.59 -8.87 -7.74
C PHE A 131 -6.81 -9.33 -9.20
N TRP A 132 -6.18 -10.44 -9.61
CA TRP A 132 -6.34 -10.97 -10.97
C TRP A 132 -7.79 -11.36 -11.28
N ARG A 133 -8.48 -12.02 -10.35
CA ARG A 133 -9.88 -12.45 -10.53
C ARG A 133 -10.91 -11.31 -10.40
N THR A 134 -10.51 -10.13 -9.91
CA THR A 134 -11.42 -9.01 -9.65
C THR A 134 -11.13 -7.83 -10.57
N ASP A 135 -10.30 -6.90 -10.12
CA ASP A 135 -10.09 -5.62 -10.77
C ASP A 135 -9.32 -5.80 -12.09
N ALA A 136 -8.32 -6.69 -12.15
CA ALA A 136 -7.50 -6.85 -13.35
C ALA A 136 -8.33 -7.27 -14.58
N LEU A 137 -9.31 -8.16 -14.42
CA LEU A 137 -10.22 -8.55 -15.49
C LEU A 137 -11.07 -7.38 -15.99
N ASN A 138 -11.58 -6.56 -15.08
CA ASN A 138 -12.33 -5.35 -15.44
C ASN A 138 -11.44 -4.32 -16.14
N MET A 139 -10.17 -4.22 -15.74
CA MET A 139 -9.19 -3.37 -16.40
C MET A 139 -8.93 -3.84 -17.82
N ILE A 140 -8.61 -5.12 -18.01
CA ILE A 140 -8.33 -5.70 -19.33
C ILE A 140 -9.50 -5.46 -20.29
N ARG A 141 -10.74 -5.76 -19.86
CA ARG A 141 -11.95 -5.52 -20.67
C ARG A 141 -12.14 -4.06 -21.08
N ALA A 142 -11.75 -3.12 -20.23
CA ALA A 142 -11.92 -1.70 -20.49
C ALA A 142 -10.79 -1.12 -21.37
N VAL A 143 -9.58 -1.68 -21.32
CA VAL A 143 -8.39 -1.08 -21.96
C VAL A 143 -7.93 -1.78 -23.23
N ARG A 144 -8.24 -3.08 -23.38
CA ARG A 144 -7.91 -3.91 -24.56
C ARG A 144 -9.17 -4.13 -25.40
N GLN A 145 -9.13 -3.72 -26.67
CA GLN A 145 -10.24 -3.94 -27.60
C GLN A 145 -10.37 -5.42 -28.01
N ASN A 146 -9.24 -6.08 -28.26
CA ASN A 146 -9.17 -7.48 -28.70
C ASN A 146 -8.41 -8.34 -27.69
N ALA A 147 -8.92 -8.42 -26.45
CA ALA A 147 -8.33 -9.28 -25.43
C ALA A 147 -8.52 -10.76 -25.80
N SER A 148 -7.47 -11.58 -25.65
CA SER A 148 -7.59 -13.02 -25.88
C SER A 148 -8.49 -13.68 -24.83
N GLU A 149 -9.02 -14.87 -25.11
CA GLU A 149 -9.75 -15.66 -24.12
C GLU A 149 -8.90 -15.92 -22.87
N TYR A 150 -7.60 -16.15 -23.05
CA TYR A 150 -6.67 -16.32 -21.94
C TYR A 150 -6.55 -15.06 -21.08
N ASP A 151 -6.45 -13.88 -21.68
CA ASP A 151 -6.42 -12.60 -20.95
C ASP A 151 -7.69 -12.38 -20.13
N LEU A 152 -8.85 -12.69 -20.73
CA LEU A 152 -10.17 -12.58 -20.11
C LEU A 152 -10.47 -13.69 -19.09
N LYS A 153 -9.62 -14.73 -19.04
CA LYS A 153 -9.66 -15.78 -18.04
C LYS A 153 -8.71 -15.47 -16.87
N CYS A 154 -7.46 -15.10 -17.17
CA CYS A 154 -6.37 -15.10 -16.20
C CYS A 154 -5.94 -13.72 -15.73
N ALA A 155 -6.00 -12.70 -16.59
CA ALA A 155 -5.57 -11.33 -16.31
C ALA A 155 -4.19 -11.16 -15.64
N ASN A 156 -3.28 -12.11 -15.87
CA ASN A 156 -1.96 -12.18 -15.24
C ASN A 156 -0.90 -11.30 -15.91
N ASN A 157 -1.22 -10.72 -17.06
CA ASN A 157 -0.32 -9.90 -17.88
C ASN A 157 -0.75 -8.43 -17.98
N LEU A 158 -1.53 -7.92 -17.03
CA LEU A 158 -1.89 -6.50 -16.98
C LEU A 158 -0.63 -5.64 -16.79
N SER A 159 -0.35 -4.74 -17.74
CA SER A 159 0.80 -3.83 -17.67
C SER A 159 0.53 -2.62 -16.76
N PHE A 160 1.59 -1.93 -16.36
CA PHE A 160 1.47 -0.70 -15.56
C PHE A 160 0.76 0.42 -16.33
N GLN A 161 1.03 0.55 -17.62
CA GLN A 161 0.39 1.53 -18.49
C GLN A 161 -1.12 1.25 -18.64
N GLU A 162 -1.52 -0.01 -18.76
CA GLU A 162 -2.93 -0.39 -18.80
C GLU A 162 -3.64 -0.09 -17.48
N PHE A 163 -2.99 -0.35 -16.36
CA PHE A 163 -3.48 0.05 -15.04
C PHE A 163 -3.71 1.56 -14.94
N LEU A 164 -2.76 2.38 -15.39
CA LEU A 164 -2.90 3.84 -15.42
C LEU A 164 -4.01 4.29 -16.39
N LYS A 165 -4.07 3.69 -17.58
CA LYS A 165 -5.11 3.96 -18.59
C LYS A 165 -6.50 3.69 -18.04
N PHE A 166 -6.68 2.58 -17.32
CA PHE A 166 -7.94 2.26 -16.67
C PHE A 166 -8.36 3.31 -15.64
N ILE A 167 -7.44 3.75 -14.78
CA ILE A 167 -7.72 4.80 -13.79
C ILE A 167 -8.28 6.06 -14.47
N VAL A 168 -7.64 6.46 -15.56
CA VAL A 168 -8.02 7.65 -16.33
C VAL A 168 -9.38 7.48 -17.02
N ILE A 169 -9.69 6.29 -17.54
CA ILE A 169 -10.99 5.98 -18.17
C ILE A 169 -12.12 6.00 -17.14
N GLN A 170 -11.89 5.43 -15.95
CA GLN A 170 -12.93 5.27 -14.93
C GLN A 170 -13.19 6.54 -14.13
N PHE A 171 -12.20 7.42 -13.97
CA PHE A 171 -12.40 8.67 -13.27
C PHE A 171 -13.38 9.59 -14.04
N PRO A 172 -14.40 10.22 -13.39
CA PRO A 172 -14.51 10.51 -11.96
C PRO A 172 -15.33 9.51 -11.12
N VAL A 173 -15.72 8.35 -11.66
CA VAL A 173 -16.40 7.29 -10.88
C VAL A 173 -15.51 6.86 -9.71
N ASN A 174 -16.11 6.28 -8.68
CA ASN A 174 -15.35 5.76 -7.54
C ASN A 174 -14.42 4.64 -8.01
N LEU A 175 -13.15 4.81 -7.70
CA LEU A 175 -12.10 3.84 -7.97
C LEU A 175 -11.92 2.95 -6.74
N ASN A 176 -11.25 1.81 -6.92
CA ASN A 176 -10.81 1.00 -5.79
C ASN A 176 -9.94 1.83 -4.84
N GLU A 177 -10.11 1.64 -3.53
CA GLU A 177 -9.42 2.42 -2.48
C GLU A 177 -7.89 2.35 -2.56
N HIS A 178 -7.33 1.32 -3.21
CA HIS A 178 -5.89 1.15 -3.39
C HIS A 178 -5.26 2.18 -4.35
N TRP A 179 -6.04 2.70 -5.29
CA TRP A 179 -5.57 3.71 -6.24
C TRP A 179 -6.48 4.93 -6.33
N GLN A 180 -7.64 4.99 -5.68
CA GLN A 180 -8.45 6.21 -5.66
C GLN A 180 -7.67 7.39 -5.04
N PRO A 181 -7.76 8.62 -5.58
CA PRO A 181 -7.15 9.79 -4.94
C PRO A 181 -7.51 9.90 -3.46
N ILE A 182 -6.52 10.23 -2.63
CA ILE A 182 -6.63 10.26 -1.17
C ILE A 182 -7.65 11.32 -0.73
N PHE A 183 -7.75 12.44 -1.44
CA PHE A 183 -8.76 13.47 -1.15
C PHE A 183 -10.21 12.94 -1.27
N LYS A 184 -10.48 11.95 -2.13
CA LYS A 184 -11.78 11.26 -2.22
C LYS A 184 -11.98 10.20 -1.14
N LEU A 185 -10.91 9.68 -0.53
CA LEU A 185 -11.01 8.75 0.59
C LEU A 185 -11.28 9.51 1.89
N CYS A 186 -10.40 10.45 2.23
CA CYS A 186 -10.33 11.04 3.57
C CYS A 186 -10.81 12.50 3.65
N ASN A 187 -11.08 13.18 2.53
CA ASN A 187 -11.54 14.56 2.47
C ASN A 187 -10.95 15.49 3.57
N PRO A 188 -9.64 15.78 3.50
CA PRO A 188 -8.94 16.53 4.54
C PRO A 188 -9.34 18.01 4.64
N CYS A 189 -10.18 18.50 3.73
CA CYS A 189 -10.76 19.83 3.83
C CYS A 189 -12.05 19.86 4.66
N ARG A 190 -12.72 18.71 4.80
CA ARG A 190 -13.95 18.58 5.61
C ARG A 190 -13.64 18.15 7.05
N ILE A 191 -12.54 17.43 7.27
CA ILE A 191 -12.12 16.94 8.58
C ILE A 191 -10.86 17.68 9.00
N ASP A 192 -10.89 18.36 10.16
CA ASP A 192 -9.70 19.04 10.72
C ASP A 192 -8.82 18.03 11.47
N TYR A 193 -8.13 17.17 10.71
CA TYR A 193 -7.20 16.18 11.27
C TYR A 193 -6.14 16.84 12.17
N ASP A 194 -5.89 16.25 13.35
CA ASP A 194 -4.79 16.67 14.22
C ASP A 194 -3.44 16.49 13.55
N VAL A 195 -3.29 15.36 12.83
CA VAL A 195 -2.05 14.95 12.17
C VAL A 195 -2.31 14.49 10.74
N ILE A 196 -1.57 15.09 9.81
CA ILE A 196 -1.46 14.63 8.42
C ILE A 196 -0.02 14.18 8.22
N GLY A 197 0.19 12.88 8.40
CA GLY A 197 1.47 12.24 8.17
C GLY A 197 1.72 11.99 6.68
N THR A 198 2.94 11.58 6.36
CA THR A 198 3.33 11.16 5.00
C THR A 198 4.06 9.83 5.05
N GLN A 199 4.04 9.07 3.96
CA GLN A 199 4.82 7.84 3.84
C GLN A 199 6.33 8.13 3.86
N GLU A 200 6.73 9.30 3.37
CA GLU A 200 8.10 9.77 3.23
C GLU A 200 8.74 10.07 4.60
N THR A 201 7.95 10.51 5.58
CA THR A 201 8.37 10.69 6.99
C THR A 201 7.61 9.77 7.94
N PHE A 202 7.30 8.56 7.47
CA PHE A 202 6.39 7.65 8.16
C PHE A 202 6.83 7.30 9.58
N LEU A 203 8.14 7.12 9.79
CA LEU A 203 8.70 6.76 11.09
C LEU A 203 8.53 7.91 12.10
N GLU A 204 8.93 9.12 11.72
CA GLU A 204 8.83 10.31 12.56
C GLU A 204 7.38 10.65 12.88
N ASP A 205 6.50 10.59 11.88
CA ASP A 205 5.08 10.88 12.04
C ASP A 205 4.40 9.83 12.93
N THR A 206 4.74 8.56 12.77
CA THR A 206 4.22 7.48 13.63
C THR A 206 4.68 7.65 15.07
N LYS A 207 5.96 7.99 15.30
CA LYS A 207 6.48 8.30 16.64
C LYS A 207 5.72 9.45 17.28
N TYR A 208 5.46 10.51 16.51
CA TYR A 208 4.68 11.66 17.00
C TYR A 208 3.25 11.28 17.36
N ILE A 209 2.55 10.54 16.48
CA ILE A 209 1.17 10.11 16.71
C ILE A 209 1.08 9.20 17.94
N LEU A 210 1.94 8.19 18.06
CA LEU A 210 1.96 7.29 19.22
C LEU A 210 2.24 8.04 20.52
N LYS A 211 3.15 9.03 20.51
CA LYS A 211 3.38 9.92 21.67
C LYS A 211 2.13 10.72 22.04
N ARG A 212 1.38 11.24 21.05
CA ARG A 212 0.15 12.03 21.28
C ARG A 212 -0.97 11.23 21.95
N ILE A 213 -1.02 9.92 21.73
CA ILE A 213 -2.00 9.03 22.36
C ILE A 213 -1.46 8.30 23.60
N GLY A 214 -0.34 8.76 24.18
CA GLY A 214 0.22 8.23 25.42
C GLY A 214 1.04 6.94 25.28
N LEU A 215 1.44 6.56 24.07
CA LEU A 215 2.04 5.26 23.75
C LEU A 215 3.48 5.37 23.21
N ALA A 216 4.24 6.34 23.73
CA ALA A 216 5.62 6.57 23.29
C ALA A 216 6.52 5.31 23.37
N ASN A 217 6.34 4.48 24.41
CA ASN A 217 7.15 3.28 24.65
C ASN A 217 6.98 2.17 23.59
N ILE A 218 5.86 2.16 22.85
CA ILE A 218 5.62 1.18 21.78
C ILE A 218 6.54 1.44 20.57
N THR A 219 6.94 2.69 20.37
CA THR A 219 7.76 3.08 19.21
C THR A 219 9.14 2.43 19.21
N THR A 220 9.78 2.30 20.37
CA THR A 220 11.14 1.74 20.47
C THR A 220 11.18 0.28 20.05
N LYS A 221 10.21 -0.55 20.50
CA LYS A 221 10.17 -1.99 20.16
C LYS A 221 9.74 -2.25 18.71
N MET A 222 8.75 -1.49 18.21
CA MET A 222 8.20 -1.69 16.86
C MET A 222 9.19 -1.31 15.75
N PHE A 223 10.10 -0.36 16.01
CA PHE A 223 11.03 0.16 15.00
C PHE A 223 12.50 -0.25 15.22
N ALA A 224 12.83 -0.96 16.31
CA ALA A 224 14.18 -1.46 16.56
C ALA A 224 14.50 -2.81 15.87
N LYS A 225 13.53 -3.45 15.22
CA LYS A 225 13.72 -4.76 14.59
C LYS A 225 14.48 -4.59 13.26
N GLU A 226 15.76 -4.97 13.24
CA GLU A 226 16.59 -5.12 12.02
C GLU A 226 15.95 -6.05 10.96
N ASN A 227 14.92 -6.81 11.33
CA ASN A 227 14.25 -7.80 10.49
C ASN A 227 12.99 -7.32 9.73
N ARG A 228 12.63 -6.03 9.72
CA ARG A 228 11.37 -5.59 9.06
C ARG A 228 11.29 -5.97 7.58
N ILE A 229 12.41 -5.87 6.85
CA ILE A 229 12.46 -6.29 5.43
C ILE A 229 12.25 -7.80 5.33
N LYS A 230 12.92 -8.58 6.18
CA LYS A 230 12.78 -10.04 6.22
C LYS A 230 11.35 -10.47 6.53
N GLU A 231 10.70 -9.84 7.51
CA GLU A 231 9.30 -10.08 7.84
C GLU A 231 8.36 -9.75 6.67
N GLU A 232 8.59 -8.63 5.99
CA GLU A 232 7.81 -8.25 4.82
C GLU A 232 7.97 -9.25 3.67
N VAL A 233 9.21 -9.69 3.40
CA VAL A 233 9.53 -10.73 2.41
C VAL A 233 8.85 -12.04 2.76
N GLU A 234 8.96 -12.50 4.00
CA GLU A 234 8.33 -13.74 4.47
C GLU A 234 6.81 -13.68 4.36
N MET A 235 6.21 -12.57 4.80
CA MET A 235 4.78 -12.34 4.76
C MET A 235 4.26 -12.28 3.33
N LEU A 236 4.89 -11.52 2.44
CA LEU A 236 4.50 -11.42 1.04
C LEU A 236 4.64 -12.77 0.33
N THR A 237 5.71 -13.51 0.61
CA THR A 237 5.90 -14.84 0.03
C THR A 237 4.78 -15.78 0.46
N LYS A 238 4.59 -15.98 1.77
CA LYS A 238 3.56 -16.88 2.31
C LYS A 238 2.17 -16.51 1.80
N TYR A 239 1.85 -15.22 1.76
CA TYR A 239 0.55 -14.74 1.26
C TYR A 239 0.33 -15.12 -0.20
N ASN A 240 1.28 -14.82 -1.10
CA ASN A 240 1.07 -14.97 -2.54
C ASN A 240 1.10 -16.43 -3.01
N PHE A 241 1.89 -17.29 -2.37
CA PHE A 241 1.85 -18.73 -2.65
C PHE A 241 0.51 -19.36 -2.21
N ASN A 242 -0.15 -18.81 -1.19
CA ASN A 242 -1.45 -19.29 -0.70
C ASN A 242 -2.67 -18.77 -1.52
N LEU A 243 -2.44 -17.93 -2.54
CA LEU A 243 -3.51 -17.43 -3.41
C LEU A 243 -3.99 -18.43 -4.46
N GLU A 244 -3.35 -19.60 -4.58
CA GLU A 244 -3.71 -20.68 -5.52
C GLU A 244 -5.23 -20.95 -5.53
N THR A 245 -5.81 -21.15 -4.33
CA THR A 245 -7.26 -21.40 -4.14
C THR A 245 -8.16 -20.26 -4.65
N ARG A 246 -7.60 -19.05 -4.74
CA ARG A 246 -8.28 -17.84 -5.20
C ARG A 246 -7.98 -17.49 -6.65
N ILE A 247 -7.25 -18.31 -7.42
CA ILE A 247 -6.87 -18.04 -8.82
C ILE A 247 -7.38 -19.12 -9.76
N ARG A 248 -7.89 -18.74 -10.94
CA ARG A 248 -8.67 -19.66 -11.80
C ARG A 248 -7.76 -20.80 -12.27
N GLU A 249 -8.34 -21.97 -12.49
CA GLU A 249 -7.60 -23.13 -12.98
C GLU A 249 -6.89 -22.81 -14.30
N GLY A 250 -5.61 -23.20 -14.39
CA GLY A 250 -4.73 -22.89 -15.53
C GLY A 250 -4.21 -21.45 -15.58
N CYS A 251 -4.51 -20.62 -14.57
CA CYS A 251 -3.99 -19.25 -14.46
C CYS A 251 -2.99 -19.07 -13.31
N PHE A 252 -2.72 -20.12 -12.54
CA PHE A 252 -1.79 -20.11 -11.43
C PHE A 252 -0.67 -21.10 -11.67
N ASP A 253 0.56 -20.63 -11.50
CA ASP A 253 1.75 -21.47 -11.51
C ASP A 253 2.69 -21.00 -10.39
N LYS A 254 3.16 -21.94 -9.57
CA LYS A 254 3.99 -21.63 -8.40
C LYS A 254 5.32 -21.01 -8.80
N LEU A 255 5.85 -21.42 -9.96
CA LEU A 255 7.11 -20.90 -10.47
C LEU A 255 6.94 -19.48 -11.02
N ASP A 256 5.85 -19.18 -11.74
CA ASP A 256 5.47 -17.82 -12.13
C ASP A 256 5.30 -16.91 -10.90
N VAL A 257 4.65 -17.39 -9.83
CA VAL A 257 4.54 -16.65 -8.56
C VAL A 257 5.92 -16.37 -7.95
N ALA A 258 6.82 -17.34 -7.95
CA ALA A 258 8.20 -17.15 -7.50
C ALA A 258 8.92 -16.05 -8.31
N HIS A 259 8.80 -16.07 -9.64
CA HIS A 259 9.39 -15.03 -10.51
C HIS A 259 8.83 -13.65 -10.20
N ARG A 260 7.51 -13.55 -10.05
CA ARG A 260 6.83 -12.29 -9.76
C ARG A 260 7.21 -11.73 -8.40
N LEU A 261 7.31 -12.58 -7.38
CA LEU A 261 7.80 -12.20 -6.05
C LEU A 261 9.23 -11.72 -6.11
N TRP A 262 10.12 -12.42 -6.83
CA TRP A 262 11.50 -11.98 -7.02
C TRP A 262 11.57 -10.59 -7.66
N LYS A 263 10.84 -10.39 -8.75
CA LYS A 263 10.74 -9.10 -9.43
C LYS A 263 10.15 -8.01 -8.53
N ALA A 264 9.12 -8.33 -7.74
CA ALA A 264 8.54 -7.41 -6.76
C ALA A 264 9.55 -7.03 -5.67
N PHE A 265 10.38 -7.97 -5.21
CA PHE A 265 11.45 -7.69 -4.25
C PHE A 265 12.57 -6.84 -4.84
N GLN A 266 12.89 -7.03 -6.13
CA GLN A 266 13.77 -6.10 -6.85
C GLN A 266 13.15 -4.70 -6.95
N PHE A 267 11.88 -4.60 -7.37
CA PHE A 267 11.17 -3.33 -7.50
C PHE A 267 11.04 -2.56 -6.19
N ASN A 268 10.99 -3.26 -5.05
CA ASN A 268 10.94 -2.64 -3.74
C ASN A 268 12.32 -2.37 -3.11
N GLY A 269 13.41 -2.79 -3.77
CA GLY A 269 14.77 -2.59 -3.29
C GLY A 269 15.17 -3.57 -2.18
N TYR A 270 14.57 -4.76 -2.13
CA TYR A 270 14.93 -5.83 -1.17
C TYR A 270 15.99 -6.78 -1.73
N ILE A 271 15.99 -6.97 -3.05
CA ILE A 271 17.02 -7.72 -3.80
C ILE A 271 17.59 -6.79 -4.88
N HIS A 272 18.91 -6.76 -5.04
CA HIS A 272 19.57 -5.94 -6.04
C HIS A 272 19.15 -6.37 -7.46
N ARG A 273 18.90 -5.39 -8.34
CA ARG A 273 18.35 -5.63 -9.68
C ARG A 273 19.24 -6.50 -10.57
N SER A 274 20.55 -6.55 -10.31
CA SER A 274 21.49 -7.39 -11.05
C SER A 274 21.46 -8.87 -10.65
N ILE A 275 20.88 -9.21 -9.50
CA ILE A 275 20.82 -10.60 -9.04
C ILE A 275 19.71 -11.31 -9.81
N ALA A 276 20.11 -12.20 -10.72
CA ALA A 276 19.20 -12.96 -11.56
C ALA A 276 18.31 -13.91 -10.74
N PHE A 277 17.12 -14.21 -11.27
CA PHE A 277 16.23 -15.20 -10.69
C PHE A 277 16.91 -16.58 -10.64
N PRO A 278 16.87 -17.30 -9.50
CA PRO A 278 17.66 -18.50 -9.28
C PRO A 278 17.00 -19.77 -9.86
N TRP A 279 16.65 -19.76 -11.16
CA TRP A 279 15.91 -20.85 -11.85
C TRP A 279 16.49 -22.23 -11.58
N LYS A 280 17.78 -22.44 -11.91
CA LYS A 280 18.47 -23.73 -11.74
C LYS A 280 18.46 -24.22 -10.30
N ARG A 281 18.59 -23.31 -9.32
CA ARG A 281 18.59 -23.70 -7.90
C ARG A 281 17.22 -24.13 -7.44
N LEU A 282 16.15 -23.48 -7.92
CA LEU A 282 14.78 -23.89 -7.61
C LEU A 282 14.44 -25.24 -8.27
N GLU A 283 14.85 -25.46 -9.52
CA GLU A 283 14.68 -26.75 -10.21
C GLU A 283 15.45 -27.90 -9.54
N MET A 284 16.70 -27.65 -9.15
CA MET A 284 17.53 -28.65 -8.43
C MET A 284 17.07 -28.89 -6.99
N SER A 285 16.09 -28.10 -6.50
CA SER A 285 15.51 -28.25 -5.17
C SER A 285 14.18 -29.01 -5.24
N ASN A 286 13.68 -29.45 -4.08
CA ASN A 286 12.32 -30.00 -3.98
C ASN A 286 11.22 -28.89 -4.00
N PHE A 287 11.32 -27.94 -4.95
CA PHE A 287 10.44 -26.76 -5.02
C PHE A 287 8.96 -27.14 -5.11
N THR A 288 8.62 -28.20 -5.86
CA THR A 288 7.24 -28.68 -5.97
C THR A 288 6.65 -29.10 -4.62
N SER A 289 7.46 -29.73 -3.75
CA SER A 289 6.98 -30.22 -2.44
C SER A 289 7.02 -29.16 -1.35
N ALA A 290 7.94 -28.20 -1.40
CA ALA A 290 8.10 -27.14 -0.40
C ALA A 290 8.39 -25.77 -1.05
N PRO A 291 7.44 -25.20 -1.82
CA PRO A 291 7.69 -24.04 -2.67
C PRO A 291 8.02 -22.78 -1.87
N VAL A 292 7.31 -22.57 -0.75
CA VAL A 292 7.47 -21.38 0.09
C VAL A 292 8.84 -21.37 0.76
N GLU A 293 9.20 -22.46 1.41
CA GLU A 293 10.45 -22.63 2.15
C GLU A 293 11.64 -22.57 1.19
N THR A 294 11.55 -23.27 0.07
CA THR A 294 12.59 -23.31 -0.96
C THR A 294 12.83 -21.92 -1.54
N PHE A 295 11.76 -21.18 -1.88
CA PHE A 295 11.88 -19.83 -2.41
C PHE A 295 12.45 -18.84 -1.38
N LEU A 296 11.96 -18.86 -0.13
CA LEU A 296 12.47 -17.99 0.94
C LEU A 296 13.96 -18.20 1.19
N LYS A 297 14.42 -19.45 1.16
CA LYS A 297 15.85 -19.76 1.28
C LYS A 297 16.66 -19.06 0.19
N GLN A 298 16.20 -19.06 -1.06
CA GLN A 298 16.91 -18.38 -2.15
C GLN A 298 16.88 -16.85 -2.01
N VAL A 299 15.75 -16.28 -1.57
CA VAL A 299 15.65 -14.83 -1.32
C VAL A 299 16.61 -14.39 -0.22
N ILE A 300 16.66 -15.11 0.90
CA ILE A 300 17.58 -14.82 2.01
C ILE A 300 19.04 -14.94 1.55
N LEU A 301 19.37 -15.96 0.75
CA LEU A 301 20.71 -16.09 0.16
C LEU A 301 21.07 -14.89 -0.72
N ALA A 302 20.14 -14.38 -1.52
CA ALA A 302 20.37 -13.20 -2.35
C ALA A 302 20.56 -11.92 -1.53
N MET A 303 19.75 -11.74 -0.48
CA MET A 303 19.87 -10.60 0.45
C MET A 303 21.22 -10.62 1.18
N ASN A 304 21.68 -11.80 1.60
CA ASN A 304 22.99 -11.96 2.23
C ASN A 304 24.13 -11.72 1.24
N PHE A 305 24.08 -12.33 0.05
CA PHE A 305 25.08 -12.13 -0.99
C PHE A 305 25.23 -10.65 -1.38
N GLN A 306 24.11 -9.94 -1.50
CA GLN A 306 24.09 -8.51 -1.77
C GLN A 306 24.84 -7.71 -0.71
N ARG A 307 24.63 -8.04 0.57
CA ARG A 307 25.33 -7.41 1.70
C ARG A 307 26.83 -7.71 1.64
N ASP A 308 27.20 -8.96 1.38
CA ASP A 308 28.59 -9.40 1.36
C ASP A 308 29.34 -8.89 0.11
N SER A 309 28.61 -8.51 -0.95
CA SER A 309 29.15 -7.97 -2.21
C SER A 309 29.05 -6.44 -2.30
N ASP A 310 28.69 -5.75 -1.21
CA ASP A 310 28.52 -4.29 -1.14
C ASP A 310 27.62 -3.70 -2.26
N LEU A 311 26.61 -4.47 -2.69
CA LEU A 311 25.68 -4.03 -3.72
C LEU A 311 24.75 -2.94 -3.17
N VAL A 312 24.87 -1.73 -3.72
CA VAL A 312 24.13 -0.55 -3.25
C VAL A 312 22.69 -0.57 -3.77
N MET A 313 21.74 -0.68 -2.84
CA MET A 313 20.30 -0.68 -3.15
C MET A 313 19.70 0.72 -3.36
N GLY A 314 20.43 1.76 -2.96
CA GLY A 314 20.02 3.17 -2.85
C GLY A 314 18.73 3.58 -3.57
N SER A 315 18.86 4.32 -4.66
CA SER A 315 17.70 4.83 -5.40
C SER A 315 16.96 3.75 -6.21
N GLN A 316 17.32 2.45 -6.14
CA GLN A 316 16.77 1.42 -7.03
C GLN A 316 15.25 1.41 -7.08
N LYS A 317 14.58 1.46 -5.92
CA LYS A 317 13.11 1.51 -5.85
C LYS A 317 12.53 2.72 -6.59
N LYS A 318 13.19 3.86 -6.49
CA LYS A 318 12.82 5.10 -7.18
C LYS A 318 13.11 4.97 -8.68
N ASP A 319 14.27 4.46 -9.04
CA ASP A 319 14.71 4.34 -10.44
C ASP A 319 13.80 3.38 -11.22
N MET A 320 13.50 2.22 -10.66
CA MET A 320 12.59 1.24 -11.29
C MET A 320 11.16 1.79 -11.45
N MET A 321 10.71 2.63 -10.51
CA MET A 321 9.44 3.34 -10.65
C MET A 321 9.53 4.37 -11.79
N LEU A 322 10.59 5.18 -11.84
CA LEU A 322 10.79 6.19 -12.88
C LEU A 322 10.84 5.54 -14.27
N GLU A 323 11.59 4.44 -14.43
CA GLU A 323 11.65 3.65 -15.66
C GLU A 323 10.23 3.22 -16.11
N ALA A 324 9.38 2.75 -15.19
CA ALA A 324 8.02 2.33 -15.53
C ALA A 324 7.13 3.50 -15.99
N TYR A 325 7.28 4.68 -15.38
CA TYR A 325 6.55 5.87 -15.82
C TYR A 325 7.12 6.49 -17.10
N GLN A 326 8.42 6.41 -17.34
CA GLN A 326 9.05 6.86 -18.60
C GLN A 326 8.56 6.07 -19.81
N GLN A 327 8.17 4.81 -19.62
CA GLN A 327 7.52 3.99 -20.65
C GLN A 327 6.04 4.34 -20.86
N THR A 328 5.50 5.33 -20.14
CA THR A 328 4.13 5.82 -20.30
C THR A 328 4.13 7.04 -21.22
N SER A 329 3.22 7.08 -22.20
CA SER A 329 3.07 8.25 -23.09
C SER A 329 2.82 9.54 -22.28
N SER A 330 3.37 10.67 -22.75
CA SER A 330 3.18 11.98 -22.12
C SER A 330 1.71 12.38 -21.96
N GLU A 331 0.86 12.02 -22.92
CA GLU A 331 -0.59 12.23 -22.85
C GLU A 331 -1.22 11.47 -21.67
N LEU A 332 -0.98 10.16 -21.57
CA LEU A 332 -1.49 9.34 -20.47
C LEU A 332 -0.98 9.84 -19.12
N LEU A 333 0.32 10.17 -19.02
CA LEU A 333 0.89 10.70 -17.78
C LEU A 333 0.23 12.02 -17.36
N SER A 334 -0.02 12.93 -18.32
CA SER A 334 -0.71 14.20 -18.07
C SER A 334 -2.15 14.00 -17.58
N ARG A 335 -2.85 13.01 -18.14
CA ARG A 335 -4.22 12.66 -17.70
C ARG A 335 -4.22 12.04 -16.30
N VAL A 336 -3.23 11.20 -15.97
CA VAL A 336 -3.03 10.69 -14.60
C VAL A 336 -2.78 11.86 -13.65
N GLN A 337 -1.88 12.80 -14.00
CA GLN A 337 -1.63 13.99 -13.19
C GLN A 337 -2.91 14.80 -12.94
N ALA A 338 -3.79 14.92 -13.93
CA ALA A 338 -5.09 15.58 -13.77
C ALA A 338 -5.99 14.87 -12.74
N VAL A 339 -6.04 13.52 -12.75
CA VAL A 339 -6.81 12.72 -11.78
C VAL A 339 -6.33 12.95 -10.33
N TYR A 340 -5.01 13.05 -10.11
CA TYR A 340 -4.40 13.22 -8.78
C TYR A 340 -4.02 14.67 -8.45
N ASN A 341 -4.37 15.64 -9.29
CA ASN A 341 -3.96 17.05 -9.16
C ASN A 341 -4.21 17.62 -7.77
N LEU A 342 -5.35 17.28 -7.17
CA LEU A 342 -5.70 17.77 -5.85
C LEU A 342 -4.92 17.08 -4.73
N ASP A 343 -4.53 15.81 -4.88
CA ASP A 343 -3.61 15.15 -3.94
C ASP A 343 -2.23 15.82 -3.96
N PHE A 344 -1.69 16.12 -5.16
CA PHE A 344 -0.41 16.85 -5.28
C PHE A 344 -0.45 18.18 -4.52
N LYS A 345 -1.52 18.97 -4.73
CA LYS A 345 -1.68 20.28 -4.07
C LYS A 345 -1.91 20.17 -2.57
N LEU A 346 -2.86 19.33 -2.13
CA LEU A 346 -3.25 19.22 -0.73
C LEU A 346 -2.11 18.74 0.17
N PHE A 347 -1.28 17.83 -0.34
CA PHE A 347 -0.23 17.18 0.44
C PHE A 347 1.19 17.68 0.10
N GLY A 348 1.30 18.69 -0.77
CA GLY A 348 2.57 19.35 -1.08
C GLY A 348 3.55 18.49 -1.87
N TYR A 349 3.06 17.62 -2.76
CA TYR A 349 3.91 16.81 -3.64
C TYR A 349 4.13 17.54 -4.98
N ASP A 350 5.33 17.36 -5.55
CA ASP A 350 5.60 17.82 -6.91
C ASP A 350 4.78 17.02 -7.92
N VAL A 351 4.17 17.72 -8.87
CA VAL A 351 3.44 17.15 -9.99
C VAL A 351 4.38 16.66 -11.09
N LYS A 352 5.59 17.23 -11.18
CA LYS A 352 6.60 16.75 -12.13
C LYS A 352 7.18 15.45 -11.60
N LEU A 353 7.26 14.48 -12.49
CA LEU A 353 7.92 13.21 -12.25
C LEU A 353 9.44 13.41 -12.43
N ILE A 354 10.04 14.22 -11.55
CA ILE A 354 11.46 14.62 -11.45
C ILE A 354 12.14 14.94 -12.79
#